data_AF-A0A2E9FL81-F1
#
_entry.id   AF-A0A2E9FL81-F1
#
_cell.length_a   1.000
_cell.length_b   1.000
_cell.length_c   1.000
_cell.angle_alpha   90.00
_cell.angle_beta   90.00
_cell.angle_gamma   90.00
#
_symmetry.space_group_name_H-M   'P 1'
#
loop_
_entity.id
_entity.type
_entity.pdbx_description
1 polymer ?
#
loop_
_entity_poly.entity_id
_entity_poly.type
_entity_poly.pdbx_seq_one_letter_code
_entity_poly.pdbx_strand_id
1 'polypeptide(L)'
;MALSKNKITFTWSLSFILFLLISPMFFGPLIALLNPEFFEGAGDTFLSLGSTLFVARNLAIGFAFIFAIYLRSASMLFILIFVRLITDLIDFPAFQIFRESPLFGQIIIFTALCYLPAFFGLRILWKEIKNP
;
A
#
# COMPACT_ATOMS: atom_id res chain seq x y z
N MET A 1 -0.82 -16.93 24.18
CA MET A 1 -0.58 -16.23 22.91
C MET A 1 0.91 -15.91 22.84
N ALA A 2 1.71 -16.79 22.22
CA ALA A 2 3.15 -16.56 22.10
C ALA A 2 3.38 -15.46 21.06
N LEU A 3 3.54 -14.21 21.50
CA LEU A 3 4.09 -13.15 20.65
C LEU A 3 5.44 -13.67 20.14
N SER A 4 5.55 -13.81 18.82
CA SER A 4 6.75 -14.26 18.11
C SER A 4 8.03 -13.78 18.80
N LYS A 5 8.87 -14.71 19.25
CA LYS A 5 10.19 -14.42 19.83
C LYS A 5 11.18 -13.84 18.80
N ASN A 6 10.81 -13.80 17.52
CA ASN A 6 11.66 -13.31 16.44
C ASN A 6 11.26 -11.88 16.09
N LYS A 7 11.81 -10.93 16.86
CA LYS A 7 11.79 -9.52 16.48
C LYS A 7 12.77 -9.34 15.32
N ILE A 8 12.29 -8.89 14.18
CA ILE A 8 13.16 -8.68 13.02
C ILE A 8 14.11 -7.51 13.21
N THR A 9 15.30 -7.64 12.64
CA THR A 9 16.19 -6.52 12.40
C THR A 9 15.84 -5.89 11.07
N PHE A 10 15.48 -4.60 11.09
CA PHE A 10 15.20 -3.88 9.86
C PHE A 10 16.51 -3.61 9.12
N THR A 11 16.81 -4.43 8.11
CA THR A 11 17.86 -4.12 7.14
C THR A 11 17.48 -2.86 6.38
N TRP A 12 18.48 -2.08 5.96
CA TRP A 12 18.26 -0.83 5.24
C TRP A 12 17.37 -1.02 3.99
N SER A 13 17.56 -2.13 3.26
CA SER A 13 16.73 -2.50 2.11
C SER A 13 15.26 -2.75 2.46
N LEU A 14 14.98 -3.41 3.59
CA LEU A 14 13.61 -3.66 4.04
C LEU A 14 12.93 -2.36 4.47
N SER A 15 13.64 -1.49 5.20
CA SER A 15 13.13 -0.16 5.56
C SER A 15 12.78 0.69 4.34
N PHE A 16 13.63 0.67 3.31
CA PHE A 16 13.37 1.39 2.07
C PHE A 16 12.14 0.84 1.33
N ILE A 17 12.00 -0.49 1.24
CA ILE A 17 10.81 -1.12 0.65
C ILE A 17 9.55 -0.77 1.42
N LEU A 18 9.60 -0.84 2.75
CA LEU A 18 8.46 -0.47 3.59
C LEU A 18 8.11 1.01 3.43
N PHE A 19 9.09 1.90 3.31
CA PHE A 19 8.85 3.31 3.02
C PHE A 19 8.13 3.49 1.67
N LEU A 20 8.60 2.82 0.62
CA LEU A 20 7.95 2.85 -0.69
C LEU A 20 6.53 2.30 -0.65
N LEU A 21 6.27 1.26 0.14
CA LEU A 21 4.92 0.69 0.29
C LEU A 21 4.00 1.56 1.13
N ILE A 22 4.52 2.19 2.18
CA ILE A 22 3.70 2.95 3.14
C ILE A 22 3.40 4.36 2.61
N SER A 23 4.31 4.98 1.87
CA SER A 23 4.12 6.35 1.39
C SER A 23 2.84 6.56 0.54
N PRO A 24 2.45 5.68 -0.40
CA PRO A 24 1.23 5.84 -1.18
C PRO A 24 -0.04 5.73 -0.32
N MET A 25 0.02 5.09 0.85
CA MET A 25 -1.11 4.98 1.80
C MET A 25 -1.54 6.33 2.35
N PHE A 26 -0.64 7.31 2.36
CA PHE A 26 -0.90 8.64 2.88
C PHE A 26 -1.01 9.64 1.74
N PHE A 27 -0.11 9.59 0.78
CA PHE A 27 -0.14 10.50 -0.37
C PHE A 27 -1.34 10.24 -1.29
N GLY A 28 -1.71 8.98 -1.55
CA GLY A 28 -2.88 8.66 -2.38
C GLY A 28 -4.17 9.25 -1.81
N PRO A 29 -4.49 9.00 -0.53
CA PRO A 29 -5.63 9.61 0.13
C PRO A 29 -5.57 11.13 0.23
N LEU A 30 -4.38 11.69 0.50
CA LEU A 30 -4.20 13.15 0.52
C LEU A 30 -4.53 13.77 -0.84
N ILE A 31 -4.05 13.16 -1.94
CA ILE A 31 -4.37 13.60 -3.30
C ILE A 31 -5.87 13.48 -3.57
N ALA A 32 -6.51 12.38 -3.15
CA ALA A 32 -7.94 12.19 -3.32
C ALA A 32 -8.78 13.25 -2.59
N LEU A 33 -8.37 13.65 -1.39
CA LEU A 33 -9.06 14.66 -0.59
C LEU A 33 -8.84 16.09 -1.11
N LEU A 34 -7.64 16.41 -1.61
CA LEU A 34 -7.28 17.75 -2.06
C LEU A 34 -7.60 18.00 -3.54
N ASN A 35 -7.56 16.96 -4.37
CA ASN A 35 -7.80 17.03 -5.81
C ASN A 35 -8.65 15.82 -6.26
N PRO A 36 -9.98 15.85 -6.01
CA PRO A 36 -10.88 14.74 -6.35
C PRO A 36 -10.85 14.38 -7.85
N GLU A 37 -10.59 15.36 -8.72
CA GLU A 37 -10.45 15.19 -10.17
C GLU A 37 -9.39 14.14 -10.57
N PHE A 38 -8.39 13.91 -9.71
CA PHE A 38 -7.37 12.91 -9.97
C PHE A 38 -7.92 11.48 -9.92
N PHE A 39 -9.00 11.22 -9.19
CA PHE A 39 -9.59 9.88 -9.07
C PHE A 39 -10.96 9.76 -9.75
N GLU A 40 -11.76 10.82 -9.77
CA GLU A 40 -13.15 10.80 -10.27
C GLU A 40 -13.25 11.18 -11.75
N GLY A 41 -12.50 12.19 -12.21
CA GLY A 41 -12.63 12.72 -13.58
C GLY A 41 -12.56 14.26 -13.60
N ALA A 42 -12.44 14.85 -14.80
CA ALA A 42 -12.33 16.31 -14.91
C ALA A 42 -13.66 16.97 -14.53
N GLY A 43 -13.64 17.92 -13.58
CA GLY A 43 -14.82 18.67 -13.15
C GLY A 43 -15.53 18.14 -11.89
N ASP A 44 -15.07 17.03 -11.32
CA ASP A 44 -15.64 16.51 -10.07
C ASP A 44 -15.04 17.19 -8.84
N THR A 45 -15.93 17.79 -8.05
CA THR A 45 -15.59 18.56 -6.83
C THR A 45 -15.96 17.82 -5.54
N PHE A 46 -16.67 16.70 -5.64
CA PHE A 46 -17.09 15.88 -4.52
C PHE A 46 -16.44 14.49 -4.57
N LEU A 47 -16.07 13.96 -3.40
CA LEU A 47 -15.60 12.58 -3.29
C LEU A 47 -16.77 11.63 -3.50
N SER A 48 -16.65 10.71 -4.46
CA SER A 48 -17.58 9.61 -4.57
C SER A 48 -17.41 8.62 -3.42
N LEU A 49 -18.35 7.69 -3.31
CA LEU A 49 -18.24 6.57 -2.39
C LEU A 49 -17.00 5.71 -2.69
N GLY A 50 -16.61 5.59 -3.96
CA GLY A 50 -15.44 4.82 -4.39
C GLY A 50 -14.12 5.41 -3.90
N SER A 51 -13.89 6.70 -4.14
CA SER A 51 -12.67 7.39 -3.65
C SER A 51 -12.64 7.47 -2.12
N THR A 52 -13.80 7.64 -1.47
CA THR A 52 -13.89 7.64 0.00
C THR A 52 -13.50 6.29 0.60
N LEU A 53 -13.97 5.18 0.03
CA LEU A 53 -13.57 3.83 0.46
C LEU A 53 -12.09 3.56 0.19
N PHE A 54 -11.57 4.06 -0.93
CA PHE A 54 -10.14 4.01 -1.21
C PHE A 54 -9.33 4.75 -0.16
N VAL A 55 -9.71 5.98 0.20
CA VAL A 55 -9.08 6.78 1.26
C VAL A 55 -9.07 6.01 2.58
N ALA A 56 -10.25 5.54 3.02
CA ALA A 56 -10.40 4.86 4.29
C ALA A 56 -9.54 3.58 4.38
N ARG A 57 -9.56 2.75 3.34
CA ARG A 57 -8.77 1.51 3.29
C ARG A 57 -7.27 1.78 3.23
N ASN A 58 -6.82 2.74 2.43
CA ASN A 58 -5.39 3.09 2.35
C ASN A 58 -4.86 3.59 3.69
N LEU A 59 -5.59 4.49 4.35
CA LEU A 59 -5.21 4.97 5.69
C LEU A 59 -5.21 3.83 6.71
N ALA A 60 -6.25 2.98 6.72
CA ALA A 60 -6.32 1.83 7.64
C ALA A 60 -5.13 0.88 7.47
N ILE A 61 -4.76 0.54 6.23
CA ILE A 61 -3.59 -0.30 5.95
C ILE A 61 -2.29 0.42 6.33
N GLY A 62 -2.17 1.72 6.03
CA GLY A 62 -1.01 2.54 6.42
C GLY A 62 -0.77 2.55 7.92
N PHE A 63 -1.82 2.74 8.73
CA PHE A 63 -1.72 2.64 10.19
C PHE A 63 -1.38 1.23 10.66
N ALA A 64 -1.94 0.18 10.03
CA ALA A 64 -1.60 -1.20 10.34
C ALA A 64 -0.11 -1.51 10.09
N PHE A 65 0.47 -0.93 9.04
CA PHE A 65 1.91 -1.02 8.77
C PHE A 65 2.76 -0.34 9.85
N ILE A 66 2.40 0.89 10.25
CA ILE A 66 3.09 1.59 11.35
C ILE A 66 3.07 0.75 12.63
N PHE A 67 1.92 0.15 12.94
CA PHE A 67 1.78 -0.72 14.09
C PHE A 67 2.62 -2.00 13.97
N ALA A 68 2.65 -2.64 12.81
CA ALA A 68 3.46 -3.82 12.56
C ALA A 68 4.97 -3.54 12.64
N ILE A 69 5.41 -2.36 12.18
CA ILE A 69 6.79 -1.88 12.33
C ILE A 69 7.10 -1.65 13.81
N TYR A 70 6.22 -0.98 14.54
CA TYR A 70 6.39 -0.73 15.98
C TYR A 70 6.54 -2.04 16.76
N LEU A 71 5.73 -3.05 16.45
CA LEU A 71 5.82 -4.39 17.04
C LEU A 71 7.01 -5.22 16.54
N ARG A 72 7.70 -4.78 15.49
CA ARG A 72 8.82 -5.49 14.82
C ARG A 72 8.47 -6.92 14.43
N SER A 73 7.25 -7.14 13.92
CA SER A 73 6.74 -8.46 13.57
C SER A 73 6.87 -8.75 12.07
N ALA A 74 7.77 -9.67 11.70
CA ALA A 74 7.95 -10.10 10.30
C ALA A 74 6.67 -10.66 9.69
N SER A 75 6.01 -11.57 10.42
CA SER A 75 4.81 -12.26 9.94
C SER A 75 3.66 -11.29 9.72
N MET A 76 3.51 -10.29 10.59
CA MET A 76 2.49 -9.26 10.42
C MET A 76 2.78 -8.39 9.21
N LEU A 77 4.02 -7.94 9.03
CA LEU A 77 4.42 -7.20 7.83
C LEU A 77 4.23 -8.03 6.56
N PHE A 78 4.55 -9.32 6.59
CA PHE A 78 4.37 -10.21 5.45
C PHE A 78 2.91 -10.28 5.03
N ILE A 79 2.00 -10.53 5.98
CA ILE A 79 0.56 -10.59 5.71
C ILE A 79 0.05 -9.24 5.20
N LEU A 80 0.48 -8.13 5.80
CA LEU A 80 0.06 -6.79 5.39
C LEU A 80 0.52 -6.46 3.96
N ILE A 81 1.77 -6.76 3.59
CA ILE A 81 2.26 -6.57 2.22
C ILE A 81 1.49 -7.46 1.24
N PHE A 82 1.17 -8.70 1.63
CA PHE A 82 0.43 -9.62 0.77
C PHE A 82 -1.01 -9.17 0.52
N VAL A 83 -1.76 -8.86 1.58
CA VAL A 83 -3.12 -8.29 1.46
C VAL A 83 -3.08 -7.03 0.62
N ARG A 84 -2.04 -6.19 0.83
CA ARG A 84 -1.90 -4.95 0.09
C ARG A 84 -1.73 -5.19 -1.40
N LEU A 85 -0.85 -6.10 -1.79
CA LEU A 85 -0.63 -6.47 -3.19
C LEU A 85 -1.94 -6.90 -3.87
N ILE A 86 -2.75 -7.71 -3.18
CA ILE A 86 -4.06 -8.14 -3.70
C ILE A 86 -5.00 -6.94 -3.86
N THR A 87 -5.10 -6.07 -2.85
CA THR A 87 -5.98 -4.89 -2.93
C THR A 87 -5.54 -3.92 -4.03
N ASP A 88 -4.23 -3.69 -4.21
CA ASP A 88 -3.71 -2.83 -5.28
C ASP A 88 -3.94 -3.40 -6.67
N LEU A 89 -3.95 -4.74 -6.80
CA LEU A 89 -4.24 -5.41 -8.05
C LEU A 89 -5.71 -5.27 -8.46
N ILE A 90 -6.61 -5.10 -7.49
CA ILE A 90 -8.04 -4.86 -7.72
C ILE A 90 -8.33 -3.37 -7.91
N ASP A 91 -7.67 -2.51 -7.14
CA ASP A 91 -7.88 -1.06 -7.18
C ASP A 91 -7.46 -0.45 -8.50
N PHE A 92 -6.29 -0.82 -9.01
CA PHE A 92 -5.76 -0.28 -10.24
C PHE A 92 -6.75 -0.43 -11.43
N PRO A 93 -7.24 -1.64 -11.78
CA PRO A 93 -8.22 -1.78 -12.86
C PRO A 93 -9.56 -1.14 -12.52
N ALA A 94 -9.99 -1.14 -11.25
CA ALA A 94 -11.21 -0.42 -10.88
C ALA A 94 -11.10 1.08 -11.19
N PHE A 95 -10.00 1.73 -10.83
CA PHE A 95 -9.76 3.14 -11.17
C PHE A 95 -9.63 3.40 -12.67
N GLN A 96 -9.15 2.43 -13.46
CA GLN A 96 -9.09 2.59 -14.92
C GLN A 96 -10.48 2.42 -15.57
N ILE A 97 -11.33 1.55 -15.05
CA ILE A 97 -12.68 1.28 -15.61
C ILE A 97 -13.65 2.43 -15.27
N PHE A 98 -13.61 2.92 -14.03
CA PHE A 98 -14.56 3.94 -13.56
C PHE A 98 -14.15 5.37 -13.91
N ARG A 99 -13.02 5.56 -14.59
CA ARG A 99 -12.52 6.87 -14.97
C ARG A 99 -12.66 7.11 -16.47
N GLU A 100 -13.02 8.33 -16.83
CA GLU A 100 -13.22 8.72 -18.24
C GLU A 100 -11.94 8.74 -19.10
N SER A 101 -10.75 8.88 -18.49
CA SER A 101 -9.48 8.91 -19.22
C SER A 101 -8.36 8.14 -18.48
N PRO A 102 -7.72 7.16 -19.14
CA PRO A 102 -6.63 6.39 -18.54
C PRO A 102 -5.40 7.28 -18.32
N LEU A 103 -5.01 7.41 -17.05
CA LEU A 103 -3.90 8.27 -16.66
C LEU A 103 -2.62 7.42 -16.53
N PHE A 104 -1.72 7.55 -17.49
CA PHE A 104 -0.43 6.83 -17.53
C PHE A 104 0.37 6.96 -16.22
N GLY A 105 0.24 8.10 -15.53
CA GLY A 105 0.85 8.32 -14.22
C GLY A 105 0.40 7.32 -13.15
N GLN A 106 -0.87 6.89 -13.16
CA GLN A 106 -1.39 5.90 -12.21
C GLN A 106 -0.75 4.52 -12.44
N ILE A 107 -0.57 4.11 -13.70
CA ILE A 107 0.12 2.85 -14.05
C ILE A 107 1.54 2.84 -13.45
N ILE A 108 2.27 3.94 -13.64
CA ILE A 108 3.64 4.07 -13.16
C ILE A 108 3.68 4.03 -11.63
N ILE A 109 2.78 4.76 -10.97
CA ILE A 109 2.68 4.80 -9.50
C ILE A 109 2.39 3.40 -8.93
N PHE A 110 1.35 2.73 -9.42
CA PHE A 110 1.00 1.39 -8.93
C PHE A 110 2.12 0.37 -9.19
N THR A 111 2.78 0.45 -10.34
CA THR A 111 3.85 -0.50 -10.67
C THR A 111 5.11 -0.25 -9.83
N ALA A 112 5.57 1.00 -9.75
CA ALA A 112 6.83 1.37 -9.11
C ALA A 112 6.74 1.44 -7.59
N LEU A 113 5.59 1.83 -7.04
CA LEU A 113 5.42 2.06 -5.59
C LEU A 113 4.60 0.97 -4.90
N CYS A 114 3.77 0.22 -5.62
CA CYS A 114 2.98 -0.87 -5.01
C CYS A 114 3.51 -2.25 -5.40
N TYR A 115 3.54 -2.60 -6.69
CA TYR A 115 3.81 -3.98 -7.12
C TYR A 115 5.27 -4.40 -6.95
N LEU A 116 6.22 -3.61 -7.45
CA LEU A 116 7.65 -3.95 -7.32
C LEU A 116 8.08 -4.01 -5.85
N PRO A 117 7.80 -2.99 -5.01
CA PRO A 117 8.20 -3.02 -3.61
C PRO A 117 7.54 -4.17 -2.86
N ALA A 118 6.27 -4.49 -3.14
CA ALA A 118 5.58 -5.60 -2.49
C ALA A 118 6.25 -6.95 -2.80
N PHE A 119 6.61 -7.19 -4.06
CA PHE A 119 7.30 -8.42 -4.45
C PHE A 119 8.65 -8.58 -3.75
N PHE A 120 9.46 -7.52 -3.72
CA PHE A 120 10.76 -7.57 -3.03
C PHE A 120 10.59 -7.69 -1.51
N GLY A 121 9.63 -6.98 -0.93
CA GLY A 121 9.33 -7.01 0.50
C GLY A 121 8.91 -8.39 0.97
N LEU A 122 8.00 -9.05 0.24
CA LEU A 122 7.58 -10.43 0.50
C LEU A 122 8.75 -11.39 0.40
N ARG A 123 9.60 -11.25 -0.63
CA ARG A 123 10.76 -12.13 -0.81
C ARG A 123 11.77 -12.02 0.33
N ILE A 124 12.05 -10.81 0.81
CA ILE A 124 12.96 -10.58 1.94
C ILE A 124 12.35 -11.15 3.22
N LEU A 125 11.10 -10.78 3.54
CA LEU A 125 10.43 -11.26 4.75
C LEU A 125 10.25 -12.78 4.76
N TRP A 126 10.01 -13.41 3.61
CA TRP A 126 9.95 -14.87 3.51
C TRP A 126 11.26 -15.55 3.90
N LYS A 127 12.40 -14.95 3.52
CA LYS A 127 13.73 -15.47 3.91
C LYS A 127 13.96 -15.33 5.41
N GLU A 128 13.63 -14.18 5.98
CA GLU A 128 13.75 -13.92 7.43
C GLU A 128 12.85 -14.86 8.26
N ILE A 129 11.65 -15.19 7.77
CA ILE A 129 10.75 -16.12 8.47
C ILE A 129 11.25 -17.56 8.38
N LYS A 130 11.80 -17.97 7.23
CA LYS A 130 12.28 -19.35 7.00
C LYS A 130 13.63 -19.63 7.67
N ASN A 131 14.47 -18.61 7.81
CA ASN A 131 15.76 -18.67 8.50
C ASN A 131 15.75 -17.72 9.73
N PRO A 132 15.00 -18.07 10.78
CA PRO A 132 14.79 -17.21 11.95
C PRO A 132 16.05 -16.96 12.78
#